data_AF-A0A7G7MPZ2-F1
#
_entry.id   AF-A0A7G7MPZ2-F1
#
_cell.length_a   1.000
_cell.length_b   1.000
_cell.length_c   1.000
_cell.angle_alpha   90.00
_cell.angle_beta   90.00
_cell.angle_gamma   90.00
#
_symmetry.space_group_name_H-M   'P 1'
#
loop_
_entity.id
_entity.type
_entity.pdbx_description
1 polymer ?
#
loop_
_entity_poly.entity_id
_entity_poly.type
_entity_poly.pdbx_seq_one_letter_code
_entity_poly.pdbx_strand_id
1 'polypeptide(L)'
;MLSVAGVPAHPLLVHAVVVLLPLAALGAVAVAVRPAWARPYGPLVAAGALAGAVTALLARVAGEQLEDAIEITPGFEPVIEQHERFGTFTVFAAWPFAVLAVAAFLLARRDRGRIAWALAAVAGGVAVVAVVLAGHSGAAAVWGDVVG
;
A
#
# COMPACT_ATOMS: atom_id res chain seq x y z
N MET A 1 -18.96 -7.90 -7.88
CA MET A 1 -17.53 -8.21 -7.77
C MET A 1 -16.74 -7.59 -8.91
N LEU A 2 -15.71 -6.80 -8.60
CA LEU A 2 -14.73 -6.25 -9.55
C LEU A 2 -13.90 -7.38 -10.16
N SER A 3 -13.76 -7.40 -11.49
CA SER A 3 -12.96 -8.40 -12.21
C SER A 3 -12.20 -7.77 -13.38
N VAL A 4 -11.11 -8.41 -13.80
CA VAL A 4 -10.30 -8.03 -14.96
C VAL A 4 -10.10 -9.28 -15.80
N ALA A 5 -10.49 -9.25 -17.07
CA ALA A 5 -10.38 -10.41 -17.98
C ALA A 5 -10.94 -11.73 -17.40
N GLY A 6 -12.00 -11.64 -16.58
CA GLY A 6 -12.66 -12.79 -15.96
C GLY A 6 -12.07 -13.28 -14.63
N VAL A 7 -10.98 -12.69 -14.13
CA VAL A 7 -10.43 -13.01 -12.79
C VAL A 7 -10.76 -11.93 -11.75
N PRO A 8 -10.92 -12.28 -10.46
CA PRO A 8 -11.14 -11.29 -9.40
C PRO A 8 -10.07 -10.19 -9.42
N ALA A 9 -10.49 -8.94 -9.27
CA ALA A 9 -9.56 -7.81 -9.35
C ALA A 9 -8.64 -7.69 -8.13
N HIS A 10 -9.05 -8.24 -6.97
CA HIS A 10 -8.34 -8.08 -5.71
C HIS A 10 -6.86 -8.52 -5.80
N PRO A 11 -6.49 -9.72 -6.26
CA PRO A 11 -5.09 -10.11 -6.39
C PRO A 11 -4.28 -9.20 -7.32
N LEU A 12 -4.86 -8.73 -8.43
CA LEU A 12 -4.16 -7.84 -9.36
C LEU A 12 -3.87 -6.47 -8.74
N LEU A 13 -4.82 -5.92 -7.99
CA LEU A 13 -4.66 -4.67 -7.28
C LEU A 13 -3.63 -4.80 -6.15
N VAL A 14 -3.60 -5.95 -5.45
CA VAL A 14 -2.58 -6.25 -4.44
C VAL A 14 -1.17 -6.22 -5.03
N HIS A 15 -0.94 -6.72 -6.25
CA HIS A 15 0.37 -6.64 -6.92
C HIS A 15 0.83 -5.17 -7.10
N ALA A 16 -0.09 -4.28 -7.46
CA ALA A 16 0.24 -2.86 -7.55
C ALA A 16 0.61 -2.28 -6.17
N VAL A 17 -0.12 -2.65 -5.11
CA VAL A 17 0.14 -2.18 -3.74
C VAL A 17 1.52 -2.62 -3.23
N VAL A 18 1.82 -3.93 -3.33
CA VAL A 18 3.08 -4.52 -2.83
C VAL A 18 4.32 -4.05 -3.60
N VAL A 19 4.15 -3.50 -4.81
CA VAL A 19 5.24 -2.93 -5.60
C VAL A 19 5.35 -1.42 -5.37
N LEU A 20 4.25 -0.68 -5.53
CA LEU A 20 4.28 0.79 -5.55
C LEU A 20 4.59 1.38 -4.18
N LEU A 21 3.98 0.89 -3.10
CA LEU A 21 4.20 1.47 -1.77
C LEU A 21 5.65 1.27 -1.28
N PRO A 22 6.25 0.06 -1.37
CA PRO A 22 7.65 -0.12 -1.01
C PRO A 22 8.62 0.66 -1.89
N LEU A 23 8.42 0.68 -3.22
CA LEU A 23 9.28 1.45 -4.12
C LEU A 23 9.20 2.96 -3.85
N ALA A 24 8.01 3.49 -3.61
CA ALA A 24 7.86 4.90 -3.25
C ALA A 24 8.48 5.21 -1.89
N ALA A 25 8.34 4.32 -0.89
CA ALA A 25 8.96 4.51 0.43
C ALA A 25 10.50 4.55 0.34
N LEU A 26 11.10 3.63 -0.44
CA LEU A 26 12.53 3.65 -0.73
C LEU A 26 12.95 4.92 -1.47
N GLY A 27 12.15 5.37 -2.43
CA GLY A 27 12.35 6.63 -3.12
C GLY A 27 12.32 7.84 -2.18
N ALA A 28 11.38 7.87 -1.23
CA ALA A 28 11.29 8.93 -0.22
C ALA A 28 12.54 8.96 0.68
N VAL A 29 13.04 7.79 1.12
CA VAL A 29 14.31 7.66 1.84
C VAL A 29 15.48 8.18 1.00
N ALA A 30 15.58 7.74 -0.25
CA ALA A 30 16.65 8.15 -1.16
C ALA A 30 16.69 9.67 -1.37
N VAL A 31 15.53 10.30 -1.56
CA VAL A 31 15.40 11.74 -1.70
C VAL A 31 15.70 12.48 -0.39
N ALA A 32 15.30 11.93 0.76
CA ALA A 32 15.61 12.51 2.07
C ALA A 32 17.13 12.53 2.33
N VAL A 33 17.83 11.44 1.98
CA VAL A 33 19.29 11.30 2.12
C VAL A 33 20.04 12.16 1.10
N ARG A 34 19.56 12.24 -0.14
CA ARG A 34 20.17 13.03 -1.23
C ARG A 34 19.18 14.07 -1.76
N PRO A 35 19.04 15.25 -1.13
CA PRO A 35 18.04 16.26 -1.52
C PRO A 35 18.13 16.74 -2.98
N ALA A 36 19.30 16.65 -3.61
CA ALA A 36 19.47 16.95 -5.03
C ALA A 36 18.58 16.07 -5.94
N TRP A 37 18.20 14.88 -5.48
CA TRP A 37 17.34 13.94 -6.18
C TRP A 37 15.85 14.31 -6.12
N ALA A 38 15.47 15.27 -5.27
CA ALA A 38 14.08 15.70 -5.13
C ALA A 38 13.50 16.30 -6.42
N ARG A 39 14.32 16.97 -7.25
CA ARG A 39 13.88 17.57 -8.51
C ARG A 39 13.58 16.52 -9.59
N PRO A 40 14.52 15.63 -9.96
CA PRO A 40 14.27 14.62 -11.00
C PRO A 40 13.35 13.49 -10.55
N TYR A 41 13.45 13.02 -9.30
CA TYR A 41 12.75 11.81 -8.85
C TYR A 41 11.56 12.07 -7.92
N GLY A 42 11.46 13.27 -7.32
CA GLY A 42 10.33 13.63 -6.45
C GLY A 42 8.94 13.44 -7.09
N PRO A 43 8.72 13.79 -8.37
CA PRO A 43 7.46 13.49 -9.06
C PRO A 43 7.15 11.99 -9.12
N LEU A 44 8.15 11.14 -9.39
CA LEU A 44 7.97 9.69 -9.48
C LEU A 44 7.61 9.08 -8.13
N VAL A 45 8.27 9.54 -7.05
CA VAL A 45 7.97 9.08 -5.70
C VAL A 45 6.57 9.51 -5.27
N ALA A 46 6.19 10.77 -5.51
CA ALA A 46 4.86 11.27 -5.18
C ALA A 46 3.76 10.55 -5.99
N ALA A 47 3.97 10.33 -7.29
CA ALA A 47 3.04 9.59 -8.13
C ALA A 47 2.93 8.13 -7.71
N GLY A 48 4.05 7.47 -7.41
CA GLY A 48 4.07 6.08 -6.92
C GLY A 48 3.35 5.92 -5.59
N ALA A 49 3.57 6.84 -4.63
CA ALA A 49 2.89 6.82 -3.34
C ALA A 49 1.37 7.03 -3.50
N LEU A 50 0.95 7.99 -4.34
CA LEU A 50 -0.46 8.27 -4.60
C LEU A 50 -1.14 7.10 -5.32
N ALA A 51 -0.51 6.57 -6.37
CA ALA A 51 -1.00 5.40 -7.09
C ALA A 51 -1.12 4.20 -6.14
N GLY A 52 -0.10 3.96 -5.29
CA GLY A 52 -0.12 2.92 -4.26
C GLY A 52 -1.30 3.07 -3.29
N ALA A 53 -1.56 4.28 -2.78
CA ALA A 53 -2.67 4.56 -1.89
C ALA A 53 -4.05 4.35 -2.55
N VAL A 54 -4.20 4.80 -3.80
CA VAL A 54 -5.42 4.57 -4.59
C VAL A 54 -5.62 3.07 -4.82
N THR A 55 -4.59 2.34 -5.24
CA THR A 55 -4.69 0.90 -5.45
C THR A 55 -4.94 0.13 -4.16
N ALA A 56 -4.46 0.60 -3.00
CA ALA A 56 -4.76 -0.02 -1.71
C ALA A 56 -6.24 0.08 -1.37
N LEU A 57 -6.85 1.26 -1.58
CA LEU A 57 -8.28 1.45 -1.41
C LEU A 57 -9.08 0.54 -2.35
N LEU A 58 -8.70 0.48 -3.63
CA LEU A 58 -9.36 -0.38 -4.60
C LEU A 58 -9.19 -1.87 -4.27
N ALA A 59 -8.02 -2.29 -3.80
CA ALA A 59 -7.76 -3.66 -3.37
C ALA A 59 -8.68 -4.04 -2.19
N ARG A 60 -8.84 -3.16 -1.19
CA ARG A 60 -9.77 -3.36 -0.08
C ARG A 60 -11.20 -3.56 -0.57
N VAL A 61 -11.71 -2.64 -1.39
CA VAL A 61 -13.08 -2.72 -1.93
C VAL A 61 -13.28 -3.97 -2.80
N ALA A 62 -12.28 -4.34 -3.60
CA ALA A 62 -12.33 -5.57 -4.40
C ALA A 62 -12.25 -6.84 -3.54
N GLY A 63 -11.61 -6.77 -2.36
CA GLY A 63 -11.53 -7.84 -1.38
C GLY A 63 -12.87 -8.09 -0.70
N GLU A 64 -13.51 -7.03 -0.19
CA GLU A 64 -14.87 -7.11 0.39
C GLU A 64 -15.86 -7.73 -0.62
N GLN A 65 -15.82 -7.30 -1.88
CA GLN A 65 -16.68 -7.87 -2.91
C GLN A 65 -16.34 -9.31 -3.30
N LEU A 66 -15.10 -9.76 -3.07
CA LEU A 66 -14.70 -11.14 -3.30
C LEU A 66 -15.18 -12.03 -2.17
N GLU A 67 -15.04 -11.56 -0.92
CA GLU A 67 -15.55 -12.21 0.28
C GLU A 67 -17.05 -12.46 0.19
N ASP A 68 -17.84 -11.44 -0.20
CA ASP A 68 -19.29 -11.56 -0.42
C ASP A 68 -19.67 -12.54 -1.55
N ALA A 69 -18.73 -12.85 -2.46
CA ALA A 69 -18.98 -13.62 -3.67
C ALA A 69 -18.55 -15.10 -3.56
N ILE A 70 -17.87 -15.49 -2.49
CA ILE A 70 -17.38 -16.86 -2.30
C ILE A 70 -17.96 -17.47 -1.02
N GLU A 71 -18.16 -18.79 -1.02
CA GLU A 71 -18.47 -19.50 0.21
C GLU A 71 -17.18 -19.71 1.01
N ILE A 72 -17.19 -19.23 2.27
CA ILE A 72 -16.06 -19.34 3.19
C ILE A 72 -16.40 -20.41 4.22
N THR A 73 -15.53 -21.41 4.36
CA THR A 73 -15.65 -22.40 5.42
C THR A 73 -15.37 -21.73 6.77
N PRO A 74 -16.13 -22.00 7.85
CA PRO A 74 -15.97 -21.33 9.14
C PRO A 74 -14.55 -21.36 9.72
N GLY A 75 -13.75 -22.40 9.42
CA GLY A 75 -12.35 -22.48 9.82
C GLY A 75 -11.45 -21.38 9.23
N PHE A 76 -11.81 -20.80 8.09
CA PHE A 76 -11.06 -19.74 7.40
C PHE A 76 -11.48 -18.32 7.81
N GLU A 77 -12.64 -18.12 8.44
CA GLU A 77 -13.11 -16.79 8.84
C GLU A 77 -12.06 -16.00 9.66
N PRO A 78 -11.38 -16.57 10.68
CA PRO A 78 -10.47 -15.78 11.50
C PRO A 78 -9.24 -15.26 10.74
N VAL A 79 -8.72 -16.05 9.78
CA VAL A 79 -7.54 -15.64 9.01
C VAL A 79 -7.90 -14.63 7.92
N ILE A 80 -9.10 -14.75 7.33
CA ILE A 80 -9.63 -13.77 6.37
C ILE A 80 -9.92 -12.44 7.07
N GLU A 81 -10.58 -12.45 8.23
CA GLU A 81 -10.86 -11.24 9.01
C GLU A 81 -9.55 -10.53 9.43
N GLN A 82 -8.53 -11.29 9.82
CA GLN A 82 -7.22 -10.73 10.13
C GLN A 82 -6.57 -10.07 8.89
N HIS A 83 -6.65 -10.71 7.73
CA HIS A 83 -6.16 -10.14 6.48
C HIS A 83 -6.91 -8.85 6.12
N GLU A 84 -8.24 -8.83 6.26
CA GLU A 84 -9.08 -7.66 6.01
C GLU A 84 -8.73 -6.48 6.94
N ARG A 85 -8.51 -6.75 8.23
CA ARG A 85 -8.05 -5.73 9.19
C ARG A 85 -6.71 -5.12 8.78
N PHE A 86 -5.74 -5.94 8.37
CA PHE A 86 -4.45 -5.45 7.90
C PHE A 86 -4.53 -4.76 6.52
N GLY A 87 -5.42 -5.21 5.64
CA GLY A 87 -5.73 -4.53 4.38
C GLY A 87 -6.29 -3.13 4.63
N THR A 88 -7.22 -3.01 5.59
CA THR A 88 -7.75 -1.72 6.04
C THR A 88 -6.68 -0.83 6.68
N PHE A 89 -5.82 -1.39 7.53
CA PHE A 89 -4.67 -0.66 8.08
C PHE A 89 -3.72 -0.17 6.98
N THR A 90 -3.50 -0.96 5.93
CA THR A 90 -2.69 -0.56 4.77
C THR A 90 -3.26 0.68 4.07
N VAL A 91 -4.59 0.76 3.89
CA VAL A 91 -5.24 1.97 3.35
C VAL A 91 -4.95 3.19 4.23
N PHE A 92 -5.16 3.06 5.55
CA PHE A 92 -4.95 4.16 6.48
C PHE A 92 -3.48 4.58 6.61
N ALA A 93 -2.52 3.68 6.40
CA ALA A 93 -1.10 3.99 6.41
C ALA A 93 -0.64 4.62 5.07
N ALA A 94 -1.19 4.16 3.94
CA ALA A 94 -0.79 4.60 2.61
C ALA A 94 -1.20 6.05 2.31
N TRP A 95 -2.38 6.51 2.76
CA TRP A 95 -2.85 7.87 2.49
C TRP A 95 -2.01 8.97 3.14
N PRO A 96 -1.65 8.92 4.44
CA PRO A 96 -0.72 9.86 5.05
C PRO A 96 0.64 9.87 4.34
N PHE A 97 1.15 8.70 3.96
CA PHE A 97 2.37 8.61 3.18
C PHE A 97 2.26 9.32 1.83
N ALA A 98 1.19 9.06 1.06
CA ALA A 98 0.94 9.72 -0.22
C ALA A 98 0.84 11.24 -0.08
N VAL A 99 0.08 11.74 0.91
CA VAL A 99 -0.07 13.18 1.17
C VAL A 99 1.28 13.81 1.52
N LEU A 100 2.06 13.18 2.39
CA LEU A 100 3.39 13.68 2.77
C LEU A 100 4.36 13.66 1.59
N ALA A 101 4.35 12.63 0.75
CA ALA A 101 5.20 12.56 -0.44
C ALA A 101 4.84 13.64 -1.47
N VAL A 102 3.55 13.88 -1.72
CA VAL A 102 3.07 14.96 -2.60
C VAL A 102 3.45 16.33 -2.02
N ALA A 103 3.20 16.56 -0.73
CA ALA A 103 3.57 17.80 -0.06
C ALA A 103 5.09 18.04 -0.11
N ALA A 104 5.90 17.01 0.14
CA ALA A 104 7.35 17.08 0.08
C ALA A 104 7.86 17.43 -1.31
N PHE A 105 7.28 16.85 -2.36
CA PHE A 105 7.56 17.21 -3.74
C PHE A 105 7.24 18.70 -4.02
N LEU A 106 6.04 19.15 -3.65
CA LEU A 106 5.63 20.54 -3.87
C LEU A 106 6.51 21.55 -3.11
N LEU A 107 6.93 21.20 -1.89
CA LEU A 107 7.84 22.02 -1.07
C LEU A 107 9.28 22.01 -1.58
N ALA A 108 9.74 20.89 -2.15
CA ALA A 108 11.06 20.79 -2.77
C ALA A 108 11.22 21.74 -3.97
N ARG A 109 10.13 22.09 -4.66
CA ARG A 109 10.13 23.12 -5.72
C ARG A 109 10.44 24.54 -5.22
N ARG A 110 10.34 24.77 -3.91
CA ARG A 110 10.69 26.03 -3.23
C ARG A 110 11.91 25.88 -2.32
N ASP A 111 12.73 24.85 -2.55
CA ASP A 111 13.91 24.51 -1.75
C ASP A 111 13.62 24.27 -0.25
N ARG A 112 12.37 23.89 0.10
CA ARG A 112 11.89 23.65 1.49
C ARG A 112 11.42 22.20 1.74
N GLY A 113 11.88 21.24 0.95
CA GLY A 113 11.35 19.87 0.95
C GLY A 113 11.99 18.87 1.93
N ARG A 114 13.14 19.19 2.54
CA ARG A 114 13.97 18.18 3.24
C ARG A 114 13.26 17.50 4.42
N ILE A 115 12.66 18.29 5.31
CA ILE A 115 11.92 17.77 6.47
C ILE A 115 10.69 16.99 6.02
N ALA A 116 9.98 17.50 5.01
CA ALA A 116 8.80 16.83 4.48
C ALA A 116 9.14 15.47 3.85
N TRP A 117 10.27 15.34 3.15
CA TRP A 117 10.75 14.04 2.64
C TRP A 117 11.14 13.07 3.76
N ALA A 118 11.74 13.56 4.85
CA ALA A 118 12.02 12.72 6.02
C ALA A 118 10.72 12.21 6.68
N LEU A 119 9.71 13.08 6.83
CA LEU A 119 8.39 12.69 7.34
C LEU A 119 7.69 11.70 6.41
N ALA A 120 7.76 11.93 5.09
CA ALA A 120 7.25 11.00 4.08
C ALA A 120 7.95 9.64 4.16
N ALA A 121 9.27 9.60 4.39
CA ALA A 121 10.01 8.36 4.55
C ALA A 121 9.56 7.58 5.80
N VAL A 122 9.32 8.25 6.93
CA VAL A 122 8.80 7.63 8.15
C VAL A 122 7.39 7.06 7.92
N ALA A 123 6.50 7.84 7.32
CA ALA A 123 5.15 7.38 6.98
C ALA A 123 5.18 6.23 5.96
N GLY A 124 6.08 6.28 4.98
CA GLY A 124 6.33 5.19 4.04
C GLY A 124 6.79 3.91 4.73
N GLY A 125 7.64 4.02 5.76
CA GLY A 125 8.01 2.87 6.59
C GLY A 125 6.80 2.22 7.28
N VAL A 126 5.89 3.03 7.84
CA VAL A 126 4.63 2.53 8.44
C VAL A 126 3.77 1.85 7.38
N ALA A 127 3.63 2.43 6.19
CA ALA A 127 2.90 1.83 5.08
C ALA A 127 3.51 0.49 4.65
N VAL A 128 4.84 0.38 4.57
CA VAL A 128 5.52 -0.88 4.25
C VAL A 128 5.28 -1.95 5.31
N VAL A 129 5.33 -1.60 6.60
CA VAL A 129 4.98 -2.53 7.68
C VAL A 129 3.55 -3.03 7.53
N ALA A 130 2.59 -2.13 7.26
CA ALA A 130 1.20 -2.51 7.03
C ALA A 130 1.05 -3.48 5.84
N VAL A 131 1.74 -3.21 4.71
CA VAL A 131 1.78 -4.08 3.54
C VAL A 131 2.33 -5.47 3.88
N VAL A 132 3.41 -5.54 4.69
CA VAL A 132 4.00 -6.82 5.11
C VAL A 132 3.03 -7.61 6.01
N LEU A 133 2.33 -6.96 6.93
CA LEU A 133 1.34 -7.61 7.80
C LEU A 133 0.15 -8.15 6.99
N ALA A 134 -0.36 -7.36 6.04
CA ALA A 134 -1.42 -7.78 5.13
C ALA A 134 -0.95 -8.93 4.22
N GLY A 135 0.28 -8.86 3.71
CA GLY A 135 0.86 -9.91 2.87
C GLY A 135 1.07 -11.22 3.64
N HIS A 136 1.57 -11.15 4.88
CA HIS A 136 1.78 -12.34 5.71
C HIS A 136 0.45 -13.03 6.06
N SER A 137 -0.55 -12.28 6.52
CA SER A 137 -1.89 -12.80 6.81
C SER A 137 -2.58 -13.35 5.55
N GLY A 138 -2.43 -12.70 4.40
CA GLY A 138 -2.96 -13.19 3.13
C GLY A 138 -2.27 -14.49 2.67
N ALA A 139 -0.96 -14.60 2.86
CA ALA A 139 -0.24 -15.85 2.62
C ALA A 139 -0.71 -16.97 3.56
N ALA A 140 -0.94 -16.66 4.84
CA ALA A 140 -1.48 -17.60 5.82
C ALA A 140 -2.90 -18.07 5.44
N ALA A 141 -3.74 -17.20 4.88
CA ALA A 141 -5.08 -17.57 4.43
C ALA A 141 -5.07 -18.59 3.29
N VAL A 142 -4.03 -18.57 2.44
CA VAL A 142 -3.96 -19.43 1.23
C VAL A 142 -3.04 -20.64 1.45
N TRP A 143 -1.99 -20.53 2.27
CA TRP A 143 -0.91 -21.51 2.41
C TRP A 143 -0.72 -21.99 3.86
N GLY A 144 -1.45 -21.42 4.81
CA GLY A 144 -1.37 -21.81 6.21
C GLY A 144 -2.11 -23.11 6.49
N ASP A 145 -1.75 -23.77 7.59
CA ASP A 145 -2.46 -24.94 8.11
C ASP A 145 -3.79 -24.49 8.75
N VAL A 146 -4.77 -24.15 7.92
CA VAL A 146 -6.14 -23.86 8.33
C VAL A 146 -6.95 -25.15 8.18
N VAL A 147 -7.45 -25.67 9.30
CA VAL A 147 -8.30 -26.87 9.28
C VAL A 147 -9.72 -26.42 8.92
N GLY A 148 -10.15 -26.77 7.71
CA GLY A 148 -11.54 -26.63 7.23
C GLY A 148 -12.43 -27.79 7.67
#